data_AF-A0A1B6D940-F1
#
_entry.id   AF-A0A1B6D940-F1
#
_cell.length_a   1.000
_cell.length_b   1.000
_cell.length_c   1.000
_cell.angle_alpha   90.00
_cell.angle_beta   90.00
_cell.angle_gamma   90.00
#
_symmetry.space_group_name_H-M   'P 1'
#
loop_
_entity.id
_entity.type
_entity.pdbx_description
1 polymer ?
#
loop_
_entity_poly.entity_id
_entity_poly.type
_entity_poly.pdbx_seq_one_letter_code
_entity_poly.pdbx_strand_id
1 'polypeptide(L)'
;MTCSNVLGSHKLKLVVIVNRKKTRSFKGTRAENLPVHCFNQKKGWMDQQIFKEWFEKKCIPEVKEHLRSKNLPRKTILLIGNAPSQPGENVLRSESGNFIVKFLPPNVTSLIQPMDQGVIASMKKKVQNVLTEKTN
;
A
#
# COMPACT_ATOMS: atom_id res chain seq x y z
N MET A 1 -1.95 -3.11 -3.24
CA MET A 1 -1.20 -1.83 -3.29
C MET A 1 0.14 -2.02 -2.58
N THR A 2 1.20 -1.54 -3.21
CA THR A 2 2.59 -1.55 -2.71
C THR A 2 3.01 -0.14 -2.34
N CYS A 3 3.84 0.02 -1.31
CA CYS A 3 4.34 1.32 -0.87
C CYS A 3 5.74 1.19 -0.28
N SER A 4 6.63 2.12 -0.58
CA SER A 4 7.96 2.21 0.00
C SER A 4 8.41 3.65 0.14
N ASN A 5 9.47 3.88 0.91
CA ASN A 5 10.21 5.13 0.83
C ASN A 5 10.95 5.24 -0.52
N VAL A 6 11.48 6.44 -0.81
CA VAL A 6 12.16 6.76 -2.08
C VAL A 6 13.36 5.83 -2.34
N LEU A 7 14.10 5.46 -1.30
CA LEU A 7 15.27 4.59 -1.42
C LEU A 7 14.92 3.09 -1.50
N GLY A 8 13.65 2.72 -1.31
CA GLY A 8 13.21 1.33 -1.23
C GLY A 8 13.73 0.56 0.00
N SER A 9 14.38 1.22 0.95
CA SER A 9 14.92 0.62 2.18
C SER A 9 13.86 0.35 3.25
N HIS A 10 12.73 1.03 3.18
CA HIS A 10 11.55 0.78 4.01
C HIS A 10 10.35 0.52 3.11
N LYS A 11 9.86 -0.72 3.12
CA LYS A 11 8.72 -1.18 2.33
C LYS A 11 7.60 -1.53 3.30
N LEU A 12 6.43 -0.94 3.09
CA LEU A 12 5.25 -1.28 3.88
C LEU A 12 4.73 -2.64 3.45
N LYS A 13 4.04 -3.34 4.37
CA LYS A 13 3.37 -4.60 4.04
C LYS A 13 2.40 -4.41 2.88
N LEU A 14 2.35 -5.41 1.99
CA LEU A 14 1.47 -5.39 0.83
C LEU A 14 0.01 -5.28 1.25
N VAL A 15 -0.74 -4.38 0.62
CA VAL A 15 -2.19 -4.29 0.81
C VAL A 15 -2.90 -5.17 -0.21
N VAL A 16 -3.73 -6.09 0.26
CA VAL A 16 -4.53 -7.01 -0.55
C VAL A 16 -6.00 -6.73 -0.31
N ILE A 17 -6.76 -6.49 -1.38
CA ILE A 17 -8.20 -6.32 -1.32
C ILE A 17 -8.84 -7.63 -1.78
N VAL A 18 -9.73 -8.18 -0.97
CA VAL A 18 -10.43 -9.44 -1.28
C VAL A 18 -11.93 -9.22 -1.40
N ASN A 19 -12.56 -9.90 -2.35
CA ASN A 19 -13.99 -9.78 -2.64
C ASN A 19 -14.88 -10.61 -1.67
N ARG A 20 -14.31 -11.55 -0.90
CA ARG A 20 -15.09 -12.39 0.03
C ARG A 20 -14.31 -12.66 1.31
N LYS A 21 -15.03 -12.77 2.45
CA LYS A 21 -14.46 -13.13 3.77
C LYS A 21 -13.70 -14.46 3.79
N LYS A 22 -13.93 -15.34 2.80
CA LYS A 22 -13.15 -16.57 2.54
C LYS A 22 -12.94 -16.73 1.04
N THR A 23 -11.87 -16.19 0.49
CA THR A 23 -11.43 -16.55 -0.88
C THR A 23 -10.81 -17.95 -0.84
N ARG A 24 -11.06 -18.79 -1.86
CA ARG A 24 -10.44 -20.11 -2.00
C ARG A 24 -8.90 -20.05 -1.88
N SER A 25 -8.30 -18.91 -2.20
CA SER A 25 -6.88 -18.61 -2.07
C SER A 25 -6.33 -18.65 -0.64
N PHE A 26 -7.18 -18.65 0.40
CA PHE A 26 -6.77 -18.80 1.81
C PHE A 26 -7.14 -20.17 2.39
N LYS A 27 -7.38 -21.19 1.57
CA LYS A 27 -7.68 -22.54 2.08
C LYS A 27 -6.48 -23.02 2.91
N GLY A 28 -6.68 -23.25 4.21
CA GLY A 28 -5.64 -23.70 5.14
C GLY A 28 -4.94 -22.60 5.97
N THR A 29 -5.24 -21.31 5.78
CA THR A 29 -4.72 -20.25 6.66
C THR A 29 -5.67 -19.04 6.74
N ARG A 30 -5.58 -18.22 7.79
CA ARG A 30 -6.31 -16.95 7.86
C ARG A 30 -5.52 -15.85 7.18
N ALA A 31 -6.22 -14.89 6.58
CA ALA A 31 -5.60 -13.70 6.00
C ALA A 31 -4.72 -12.93 7.02
N GLU A 32 -5.08 -12.99 8.30
CA GLU A 32 -4.35 -12.40 9.43
C GLU A 32 -2.98 -13.04 9.68
N ASN A 33 -2.79 -14.30 9.27
CA ASN A 33 -1.53 -15.04 9.45
C ASN A 33 -0.53 -14.74 8.34
N LEU A 34 -0.92 -13.98 7.32
CA LEU A 34 -0.06 -13.62 6.21
C LEU A 34 0.62 -12.27 6.49
N PRO A 35 1.85 -12.05 5.99
CA PRO A 35 2.59 -10.79 6.17
C PRO A 35 2.06 -9.66 5.27
N VAL A 36 0.74 -9.50 5.18
CA VAL A 36 0.03 -8.55 4.32
C VAL A 36 -1.09 -7.84 5.10
N HIS A 37 -1.52 -6.68 4.62
CA HIS A 37 -2.73 -6.03 5.10
C HIS A 37 -3.91 -6.41 4.21
N CYS A 38 -4.78 -7.27 4.72
CA CYS A 38 -5.99 -7.68 4.00
C CYS A 38 -7.18 -6.78 4.38
N PHE A 39 -7.87 -6.28 3.36
CA PHE A 39 -9.15 -5.58 3.51
C PHE A 39 -10.21 -6.27 2.65
N ASN A 40 -11.47 -6.22 3.08
CA ASN A 40 -12.57 -6.88 2.40
C ASN A 40 -13.50 -5.85 1.75
N GLN A 41 -13.75 -6.00 0.45
CA GLN A 41 -14.51 -5.04 -0.35
C GLN A 41 -15.32 -5.77 -1.42
N LYS A 42 -16.64 -5.54 -1.52
CA LYS A 42 -17.56 -6.34 -2.37
C LYS A 42 -17.20 -6.38 -3.87
N LYS A 43 -16.54 -5.36 -4.39
CA LYS A 43 -16.07 -5.26 -5.78
C LYS A 43 -14.61 -5.72 -5.93
N GLY A 44 -13.88 -5.95 -4.84
CA GLY A 44 -12.50 -6.42 -4.86
C GLY A 44 -11.46 -5.37 -5.26
N TRP A 45 -11.82 -4.08 -5.22
CA TRP A 45 -10.95 -2.95 -5.55
C TRP A 45 -10.81 -1.99 -4.37
N MET A 46 -9.79 -1.13 -4.40
CA MET A 46 -9.56 -0.14 -3.35
C MET A 46 -10.57 1.00 -3.46
N ASP A 47 -11.19 1.37 -2.33
CA ASP A 47 -12.03 2.55 -2.20
C ASP A 47 -11.48 3.54 -1.16
N GLN A 48 -12.12 4.72 -1.09
CA GLN A 48 -11.72 5.81 -0.19
C GLN A 48 -11.70 5.39 1.28
N GLN A 49 -12.68 4.59 1.72
CA GLN A 49 -12.80 4.17 3.10
C GLN A 49 -11.66 3.23 3.49
N ILE A 50 -11.36 2.24 2.65
CA ILE A 50 -10.25 1.32 2.86
C ILE A 50 -8.92 2.07 2.81
N PHE A 51 -8.76 3.00 1.88
CA PHE A 51 -7.54 3.79 1.78
C PHE A 51 -7.31 4.61 3.06
N LYS A 52 -8.33 5.31 3.56
CA LYS A 52 -8.27 6.07 4.81
C LYS A 52 -7.94 5.18 6.00
N GLU A 53 -8.63 4.04 6.12
CA GLU A 53 -8.37 3.08 7.19
C GLU A 53 -6.94 2.54 7.15
N TRP A 54 -6.45 2.17 5.98
CA TRP A 54 -5.06 1.74 5.80
C TRP A 54 -4.08 2.86 6.17
N PHE A 55 -4.31 4.08 5.72
CA PHE A 55 -3.43 5.21 5.98
C PHE A 55 -3.31 5.49 7.49
N GLU A 56 -4.44 5.57 8.19
CA GLU A 56 -4.50 5.90 9.61
C GLU A 56 -4.03 4.75 10.51
N LYS A 57 -4.50 3.53 10.24
CA LYS A 57 -4.29 2.39 11.16
C LYS A 57 -3.05 1.56 10.84
N LYS A 58 -2.51 1.64 9.62
CA LYS A 58 -1.37 0.82 9.17
C LYS A 58 -0.17 1.67 8.76
N CYS A 59 -0.36 2.56 7.79
CA CYS A 59 0.73 3.37 7.24
C CYS A 59 1.37 4.29 8.29
N ILE A 60 0.57 5.13 8.96
CA ILE A 60 1.11 6.09 9.94
C ILE A 60 1.86 5.40 11.09
N PRO A 61 1.31 4.37 11.77
CA PRO A 61 2.02 3.69 12.85
C PRO A 61 3.36 3.08 12.40
N GLU A 62 3.37 2.38 11.26
CA GLU A 62 4.58 1.72 10.74
C GLU A 62 5.66 2.73 10.34
N VAL A 63 5.28 3.81 9.66
CA VAL A 63 6.20 4.89 9.29
C VAL A 63 6.72 5.61 10.54
N LYS A 64 5.86 5.89 11.53
CA LYS A 64 6.30 6.50 12.80
C LYS A 64 7.33 5.64 13.51
N GLU A 65 7.12 4.33 13.55
CA GLU A 65 8.05 3.40 14.16
C GLU A 65 9.39 3.37 13.42
N HIS A 66 9.35 3.31 12.07
CA HIS A 66 10.55 3.37 11.25
C HIS A 66 11.35 4.65 11.50
N LEU A 67 10.70 5.81 11.43
CA LEU A 67 11.36 7.11 11.68
C LEU A 67 11.93 7.19 13.09
N ARG A 68 11.20 6.69 14.09
CA ARG A 68 11.69 6.60 15.48
C ARG A 68 12.96 5.75 15.56
N SER A 69 12.98 4.57 14.94
CA SER A 69 14.17 3.69 14.92
C SER A 69 15.39 4.29 14.23
N LYS A 70 15.17 5.29 13.35
CA LYS A 70 16.22 6.02 12.63
C LYS A 70 16.54 7.37 13.26
N ASN A 71 15.95 7.71 14.40
CA ASN A 71 16.06 9.02 15.04
C ASN A 71 15.71 10.19 14.09
N LEU A 72 14.73 9.99 13.20
CA LEU A 72 14.26 10.99 12.25
C LEU A 72 13.02 11.72 12.76
N PRO A 73 12.77 12.97 12.31
CA PRO A 73 11.52 13.66 12.57
C PRO A 73 10.31 12.85 12.10
N ARG A 74 9.25 12.82 12.91
CA ARG A 74 8.01 12.06 12.63
C ARG A 74 7.10 12.82 11.66
N LYS A 75 7.66 13.22 10.52
CA LYS A 75 6.98 13.97 9.44
C LYS A 75 7.19 13.24 8.12
N THR A 76 6.14 13.09 7.33
CA THR A 76 6.20 12.34 6.07
C THR A 76 5.17 12.83 5.06
N ILE A 77 5.56 12.78 3.79
CA ILE A 77 4.66 12.97 2.65
C ILE A 77 4.51 11.61 1.96
N LEU A 78 3.28 11.15 1.82
CA LEU A 78 2.95 9.99 1.00
C LEU A 78 2.55 10.47 -0.39
N LEU A 79 3.35 10.13 -1.40
CA LEU A 79 3.08 10.43 -2.80
C LEU A 79 2.27 9.31 -3.44
N ILE A 80 1.17 9.65 -4.09
CA ILE A 80 0.26 8.68 -4.71
C ILE A 80 -0.08 9.13 -6.12
N GLY A 81 -0.08 8.19 -7.07
CA GLY A 81 -0.62 8.44 -8.41
C GLY A 81 -2.08 8.89 -8.35
N ASN A 82 -2.45 9.83 -9.21
CA ASN A 82 -3.82 10.33 -9.29
C ASN A 82 -4.77 9.21 -9.74
N ALA A 83 -5.78 8.89 -8.94
CA ALA A 83 -6.85 7.97 -9.31
C ALA A 83 -8.22 8.58 -8.97
N PRO A 84 -9.25 8.39 -9.84
CA PRO A 84 -10.59 8.98 -9.63
C PRO A 84 -11.25 8.59 -8.30
N SER A 85 -10.84 7.45 -7.72
CA SER A 85 -11.40 6.90 -6.49
C SER A 85 -10.73 7.41 -5.21
N GLN A 86 -9.85 8.41 -5.28
CA GLN A 86 -9.11 8.90 -4.11
C GLN A 86 -9.86 10.03 -3.38
N PRO A 87 -9.82 10.07 -2.03
CA PRO A 87 -10.34 11.20 -1.28
C PRO A 87 -9.50 12.46 -1.57
N GLY A 88 -10.09 13.65 -1.54
CA GLY A 88 -9.33 14.89 -1.67
C GLY A 88 -8.22 15.01 -0.61
N GLU A 89 -7.11 15.70 -0.93
CA GLU A 89 -5.92 15.82 -0.06
C GLU A 89 -6.25 16.33 1.35
N ASN A 90 -7.32 17.12 1.48
CA ASN A 90 -7.77 17.68 2.75
C ASN A 90 -8.28 16.61 3.73
N VAL A 91 -8.73 15.46 3.24
CA VAL A 91 -9.26 14.35 4.03
C VAL A 91 -8.16 13.39 4.49
N LEU A 92 -6.99 13.42 3.84
CA LEU A 92 -5.89 12.47 4.05
C LEU A 92 -4.68 13.11 4.73
N ARG A 93 -4.92 13.64 5.92
CA ARG A 93 -3.89 14.19 6.81
C ARG A 93 -4.08 13.65 8.23
N SER A 94 -2.98 13.40 8.93
CA SER A 94 -3.05 13.13 10.37
C SER A 94 -3.55 14.36 11.12
N GLU A 95 -4.16 14.17 12.29
CA GLU A 95 -4.59 15.25 13.20
C GLU A 95 -3.48 16.28 13.48
N SER A 96 -2.22 15.84 13.63
CA SER A 96 -1.08 16.72 13.85
C SER A 96 -0.52 17.41 12.60
N GLY A 97 -1.06 17.12 11.41
CA GLY A 97 -0.56 17.63 10.13
C GLY A 97 0.83 17.12 9.71
N ASN A 98 1.45 16.23 10.48
CA ASN A 98 2.80 15.74 10.19
C ASN A 98 2.85 14.64 9.14
N PHE A 99 1.74 13.93 8.92
CA PHE A 99 1.61 12.91 7.88
C PHE A 99 0.58 13.40 6.88
N ILE A 100 1.02 13.69 5.67
CA ILE A 100 0.17 14.22 4.61
C ILE A 100 0.25 13.36 3.35
N VAL A 101 -0.83 13.32 2.61
CA VAL A 101 -0.89 12.72 1.28
C VAL A 101 -0.80 13.81 0.22
N LYS A 102 -0.04 13.55 -0.84
CA LYS A 102 0.04 14.40 -2.03
C LYS A 102 -0.17 13.57 -3.28
N PHE A 103 -1.04 14.07 -4.17
CA PHE A 103 -1.28 13.43 -5.45
C PHE A 103 -0.27 13.91 -6.48
N LEU A 104 0.26 12.97 -7.24
CA LEU A 104 1.03 13.28 -8.44
C LEU A 104 0.09 13.90 -9.48
N PRO A 105 0.60 14.76 -10.40
CA PRO A 105 -0.22 15.30 -11.46
C PRO A 105 -0.89 14.19 -12.29
N PRO A 106 -2.05 14.46 -12.91
CA PRO A 106 -2.67 13.50 -13.82
C PRO A 106 -1.72 13.13 -14.97
N ASN A 107 -1.84 11.90 -15.48
CA ASN A 107 -1.15 11.41 -16.68
C ASN A 107 0.39 11.36 -16.63
N VAL A 108 1.03 11.69 -15.50
CA VAL A 108 2.50 11.57 -15.35
C VAL A 108 2.92 10.42 -14.44
N THR A 109 1.98 9.69 -13.86
CA THR A 109 2.26 8.64 -12.86
C THR A 109 3.26 7.60 -13.38
N SER A 110 3.09 7.11 -14.61
CA SER A 110 4.03 6.16 -15.23
C SER A 110 5.42 6.74 -15.48
N LEU A 111 5.54 8.07 -15.63
CA LEU A 111 6.80 8.76 -15.89
C LEU A 111 7.58 9.09 -14.62
N ILE A 112 6.90 9.32 -13.50
CA ILE A 112 7.54 9.83 -12.29
C ILE A 112 7.39 8.93 -11.07
N GLN A 113 6.41 8.02 -11.04
CA GLN A 113 6.20 7.13 -9.90
C GLN A 113 7.04 5.87 -10.06
N PRO A 114 8.07 5.65 -9.22
CA PRO A 114 8.95 4.47 -9.34
C PRO A 114 8.18 3.15 -9.24
N MET A 115 7.05 3.16 -8.53
CA MET A 115 6.19 1.99 -8.38
C MET A 115 5.69 1.48 -9.74
N ASP A 116 5.31 2.40 -10.62
CA ASP A 116 4.80 2.10 -11.96
C ASP A 116 5.93 1.89 -12.99
N GLN A 117 7.12 2.45 -12.75
CA GLN A 117 8.28 2.30 -13.64
C GLN A 117 8.98 0.93 -13.58
N GLY A 118 8.51 -0.01 -12.76
CA GLY A 118 9.02 -1.38 -12.81
C GLY A 118 9.03 -2.12 -11.48
N VAL A 119 8.85 -1.43 -10.34
CA VAL A 119 8.78 -2.11 -9.04
C VAL A 119 7.59 -3.07 -8.98
N ILE A 120 6.41 -2.62 -9.42
CA ILE A 120 5.21 -3.46 -9.45
C ILE A 120 5.39 -4.62 -10.45
N ALA A 121 5.93 -4.36 -11.63
CA ALA A 121 6.17 -5.40 -12.65
C ALA A 121 7.15 -6.48 -12.13
N SER A 122 8.25 -6.05 -11.52
CA SER A 122 9.26 -6.93 -10.93
C SER A 122 8.70 -7.76 -9.77
N MET A 123 7.88 -7.15 -8.92
CA MET A 123 7.20 -7.87 -7.84
C MET A 123 6.26 -8.94 -8.40
N LYS A 124 5.42 -8.60 -9.39
CA LYS A 124 4.49 -9.55 -10.02
C LYS A 124 5.23 -10.73 -10.63
N LYS A 125 6.34 -10.48 -11.35
CA LYS A 125 7.18 -11.53 -11.93
C LYS A 125 7.72 -12.49 -10.86
N LYS A 126 8.23 -11.96 -9.74
CA LYS A 126 8.71 -12.79 -8.61
C LYS A 126 7.60 -13.65 -8.01
N VAL A 127 6.42 -13.06 -7.80
CA VAL A 127 5.25 -13.82 -7.29
C VAL A 127 4.86 -14.92 -8.27
N GLN A 128 4.83 -14.63 -9.57
CA GLN A 128 4.52 -15.62 -10.60
C GLN A 128 5.51 -16.78 -10.60
N ASN A 129 6.83 -16.50 -10.55
CA ASN A 129 7.86 -17.53 -10.51
C ASN A 129 7.69 -18.48 -9.31
N VAL A 130 7.45 -17.94 -8.11
CA VAL A 130 7.21 -18.74 -6.90
C VAL A 130 5.94 -19.59 -7.02
N LEU A 131 4.91 -19.09 -7.69
CA LEU A 131 3.69 -19.86 -7.92
C LEU A 131 3.94 -20.99 -8.93
N THR A 132 4.70 -20.75 -10.00
CA THR A 132 5.00 -21.79 -11.00
C THR A 132 5.96 -22.85 -10.48
N GLU A 133 6.95 -22.50 -9.65
CA GLU A 133 7.88 -23.45 -9.03
C GLU A 133 7.18 -24.45 -8.09
N LYS A 134 6.06 -24.06 -7.47
CA LYS A 134 5.28 -24.93 -6.57
C LYS A 134 4.32 -25.88 -7.30
N THR A 135 4.25 -25.78 -8.63
CA THR A 135 3.33 -26.59 -9.45
C THR A 135 4.06 -27.69 -10.23
N ASN A 136 5.39 -27.73 -10.14
CA ASN A 136 6.28 -28.78 -10.64
C ASN A 136 6.88 -29.57 -9.47
#